data_AF-A0A383AEP9-F1
#
_entry.id   AF-A0A383AEP9-F1
#
_cell.length_a   1.000
_cell.length_b   1.000
_cell.length_c   1.000
_cell.angle_alpha   90.00
_cell.angle_beta   90.00
_cell.angle_gamma   90.00
#
_symmetry.space_group_name_H-M   'P 1'
#
loop_
_entity.id
_entity.type
_entity.pdbx_description
1 polymer ?
#
loop_
_entity_poly.entity_id
_entity_poly.type
_entity_poly.pdbx_seq_one_letter_code
_entity_poly.pdbx_strand_id
1 'polypeptide(L)'
;MENVGDFYVRMLTNIDLFRGETIGLSIIFAWLGLFTMIYLFILASLILRARSSAAENRFMFMLLVAEGFKASFDWKFLYPFGPEMMPIFQYVRVVWYFFLILSLFLYVSVCAFYPVRFLGFMHRAKVRNNIYWILPLLSLFIVSWMVMYNNGIAGAFGGMYYVKCLTVSQQPIYESYPIIDGIYETSCFNIPEYHPYAYFIAESTPLGVLLVWSQVIFSFISLIFMRSAQKILESSVSNL
;
A
#
# COMPACT_ATOMS: atom_id res chain seq x y z
N MET A 1 23.54 -16.87 -15.56
CA MET A 1 22.64 -15.79 -15.09
C MET A 1 21.72 -15.47 -16.24
N GLU A 2 20.42 -15.65 -16.06
CA GLU A 2 19.46 -15.34 -17.11
C GLU A 2 19.49 -13.84 -17.41
N ASN A 3 19.38 -13.46 -18.68
CA ASN A 3 19.31 -12.05 -19.05
C ASN A 3 17.98 -11.48 -18.55
N VAL A 4 18.04 -10.40 -17.78
CA VAL A 4 16.86 -9.74 -17.19
C VAL A 4 15.86 -9.34 -18.29
N GLY A 5 16.35 -8.92 -19.47
CA GLY A 5 15.49 -8.59 -20.60
C GLY A 5 14.67 -9.79 -21.10
N ASP A 6 15.31 -10.95 -21.25
CA ASP A 6 14.66 -12.18 -21.72
C ASP A 6 13.61 -12.68 -20.71
N PHE A 7 13.89 -12.50 -19.41
CA PHE A 7 12.92 -12.77 -18.35
C PHE A 7 11.66 -11.90 -18.52
N TYR A 8 11.80 -10.60 -18.69
CA TYR A 8 10.65 -9.70 -18.87
C TYR A 8 9.85 -10.02 -20.12
N VAL A 9 10.53 -10.23 -21.25
CA VAL A 9 9.86 -10.58 -22.51
C VAL A 9 9.04 -11.85 -22.32
N ARG A 10 9.63 -12.91 -21.74
CA ARG A 10 8.93 -14.17 -21.50
C ARG A 10 7.72 -14.02 -20.59
N MET A 11 7.87 -13.32 -19.46
CA MET A 11 6.78 -13.12 -18.50
C MET A 11 5.63 -12.29 -19.09
N LEU A 12 5.95 -11.31 -19.96
CA LEU A 12 4.96 -10.43 -20.57
C LEU A 12 4.28 -11.05 -21.80
N THR A 13 4.96 -11.91 -22.56
CA THR A 13 4.37 -12.60 -23.73
C THR A 13 3.47 -13.76 -23.33
N ASN A 14 3.77 -14.41 -22.21
CA ASN A 14 3.06 -15.60 -21.76
C ASN A 14 1.99 -15.28 -20.69
N ILE A 15 1.33 -14.12 -20.76
CA ILE A 15 0.24 -13.80 -19.83
C ILE A 15 -1.01 -14.58 -20.22
N ASP A 16 -1.41 -15.56 -19.40
CA ASP A 16 -2.65 -16.31 -19.55
C ASP A 16 -3.52 -16.22 -18.29
N LEU A 17 -4.57 -15.39 -18.35
CA LEU A 17 -5.52 -15.19 -17.26
C LEU A 17 -6.43 -16.41 -17.02
N PHE A 18 -6.67 -17.24 -18.05
CA PHE A 18 -7.52 -18.42 -17.91
C PHE A 18 -6.80 -19.56 -17.21
N ARG A 19 -5.47 -19.62 -17.36
CA ARG A 19 -4.61 -20.61 -16.70
C ARG A 19 -4.02 -20.13 -15.37
N GLY A 20 -4.23 -18.86 -15.02
CA GLY A 20 -3.79 -18.27 -13.76
C GLY A 20 -2.36 -17.71 -13.77
N GLU A 21 -1.76 -17.55 -14.95
CA GLU A 21 -0.39 -17.06 -15.15
C GLU A 21 -0.33 -15.54 -14.99
N THR A 22 -0.28 -15.09 -13.73
CA THR A 22 -0.47 -13.69 -13.36
C THR A 22 0.81 -12.91 -13.13
N ILE A 23 2.00 -13.52 -13.21
CA ILE A 23 3.27 -12.83 -12.90
C ILE A 23 3.53 -11.68 -13.87
N GLY A 24 3.30 -11.89 -15.18
CA GLY A 24 3.40 -10.81 -16.16
C GLY A 24 2.43 -9.66 -15.88
N LEU A 25 1.22 -9.97 -15.40
CA LEU A 25 0.26 -8.95 -14.97
C LEU A 25 0.75 -8.20 -13.72
N SER A 26 1.34 -8.90 -12.75
CA SER A 26 1.94 -8.29 -11.55
C SER A 26 3.10 -7.35 -11.91
N ILE A 27 3.91 -7.67 -12.92
CA ILE A 27 4.95 -6.78 -13.44
C ILE A 27 4.33 -5.48 -14.00
N ILE A 28 3.26 -5.60 -14.79
CA ILE A 28 2.55 -4.42 -15.34
C ILE A 28 2.00 -3.55 -14.20
N PHE A 29 1.34 -4.15 -13.21
CA PHE A 29 0.81 -3.42 -12.06
C PHE A 29 1.90 -2.77 -11.21
N ALA A 30 3.06 -3.40 -11.07
CA ALA A 30 4.19 -2.82 -10.35
C ALA A 30 4.70 -1.54 -11.02
N TRP A 31 4.85 -1.54 -12.35
CA TRP A 31 5.25 -0.36 -13.11
C TRP A 31 4.18 0.74 -13.08
N LEU A 32 2.90 0.39 -13.23
CA LEU A 32 1.80 1.35 -13.11
C LEU A 32 1.78 1.98 -11.71
N GLY A 33 1.91 1.18 -10.65
CA GLY A 33 1.99 1.65 -9.27
C GLY A 33 3.17 2.58 -9.03
N LEU A 34 4.34 2.28 -9.62
CA LEU A 34 5.51 3.16 -9.57
C LEU A 34 5.25 4.52 -10.24
N PHE A 35 4.67 4.53 -11.44
CA PHE A 35 4.33 5.78 -12.13
C PHE A 35 3.26 6.58 -11.39
N THR A 36 2.25 5.91 -10.83
CA THR A 36 1.25 6.55 -9.97
C THR A 36 1.88 7.18 -8.74
N MET A 37 2.81 6.49 -8.06
CA MET A 37 3.54 7.04 -6.92
C MET A 37 4.30 8.32 -7.31
N ILE A 38 5.08 8.27 -8.40
CA ILE A 38 5.84 9.43 -8.90
C ILE A 38 4.90 10.61 -9.20
N TYR A 39 3.82 10.35 -9.92
CA TYR A 39 2.83 11.37 -10.25
C TYR A 39 2.22 12.02 -9.01
N LEU A 40 1.80 11.22 -8.03
CA LEU A 40 1.20 11.72 -6.79
C LEU A 40 2.20 12.50 -5.94
N PHE A 41 3.48 12.12 -5.93
CA PHE A 41 4.52 12.87 -5.23
C PHE A 41 4.81 14.22 -5.89
N ILE A 42 4.80 14.28 -7.22
CA ILE A 42 4.90 15.54 -7.96
C ILE A 42 3.71 16.44 -7.60
N LEU A 43 2.48 15.91 -7.66
CA LEU A 43 1.27 16.66 -7.34
C LEU A 43 1.27 17.16 -5.88
N ALA A 44 1.67 16.30 -4.94
CA ALA A 44 1.82 16.66 -3.54
C ALA A 44 2.80 17.84 -3.39
N SER A 45 3.96 17.75 -4.04
CA SER A 45 4.98 18.80 -4.02
C SER A 45 4.47 20.13 -4.58
N LEU A 46 3.69 20.10 -5.66
CA LEU A 46 3.07 21.29 -6.24
C LEU A 46 2.04 21.93 -5.29
N ILE A 47 1.21 21.12 -4.63
CA ILE A 47 0.21 21.61 -3.65
C ILE A 47 0.90 22.26 -2.45
N LEU A 48 1.95 21.63 -1.94
CA LEU A 48 2.73 22.17 -0.83
C LEU A 48 3.40 23.49 -1.23
N ARG A 49 3.94 23.58 -2.45
CA ARG A 49 4.55 24.80 -2.99
C ARG A 49 3.54 25.93 -3.21
N ALA A 50 2.31 25.61 -3.62
CA ALA A 50 1.27 26.60 -3.90
C ALA A 50 0.89 27.42 -2.66
N ARG A 51 0.70 26.77 -1.50
CA ARG A 51 0.40 27.46 -0.23
C ARG A 51 0.77 26.60 0.98
N SER A 52 2.05 26.55 1.32
CA SER A 52 2.56 25.73 2.43
C SER A 52 2.07 26.14 3.82
N SER A 53 1.52 27.34 4.00
CA SER A 53 0.98 27.82 5.28
C SER A 53 -0.46 27.38 5.54
N ALA A 54 -1.21 27.01 4.49
CA ALA A 54 -2.58 26.56 4.64
C ALA A 54 -2.62 25.11 5.15
N ALA A 55 -3.37 24.89 6.23
CA ALA A 55 -3.54 23.56 6.79
C ALA A 55 -4.17 22.56 5.81
N GLU A 56 -5.03 23.04 4.90
CA GLU A 56 -5.66 22.23 3.86
C GLU A 56 -4.63 21.68 2.87
N ASN A 57 -3.74 22.52 2.36
CA ASN A 57 -2.66 22.10 1.46
C ASN A 57 -1.71 21.10 2.14
N ARG A 58 -1.41 21.29 3.42
CA ARG A 58 -0.61 20.34 4.21
C ARG A 58 -1.30 19.00 4.37
N PHE A 59 -2.61 19.00 4.59
CA PHE A 59 -3.42 17.79 4.68
C PHE A 59 -3.45 17.05 3.34
N MET A 60 -3.77 17.75 2.24
CA MET A 60 -3.79 17.16 0.90
C MET A 60 -2.42 16.62 0.50
N PHE A 61 -1.33 17.32 0.86
CA PHE A 61 0.03 16.82 0.67
C PHE A 61 0.24 15.46 1.34
N MET A 62 -0.08 15.32 2.63
CA MET A 62 0.10 14.04 3.32
C MET A 62 -0.76 12.93 2.73
N LEU A 63 -2.00 13.24 2.34
CA LEU A 63 -2.91 12.27 1.74
C LEU A 63 -2.33 11.74 0.43
N LEU A 64 -1.85 12.62 -0.45
CA LEU A 64 -1.24 12.23 -1.72
C LEU A 64 0.06 11.44 -1.54
N VAL A 65 0.88 11.80 -0.54
CA VAL A 65 2.09 11.02 -0.21
C VAL A 65 1.71 9.62 0.29
N ALA A 66 0.71 9.52 1.17
CA ALA A 66 0.24 8.22 1.68
C ALA A 66 -0.35 7.35 0.56
N GLU A 67 -1.21 7.90 -0.30
CA GLU A 67 -1.77 7.19 -1.45
C GLU A 67 -0.69 6.80 -2.47
N GLY A 68 0.26 7.70 -2.74
CA GLY A 68 1.38 7.43 -3.64
C GLY A 68 2.20 6.24 -3.20
N PHE A 69 2.62 6.21 -1.93
CA PHE A 69 3.41 5.09 -1.41
C PHE A 69 2.61 3.78 -1.33
N LYS A 70 1.29 3.86 -1.07
CA LYS A 70 0.43 2.68 -1.09
C LYS A 70 0.26 2.09 -2.49
N ALA A 71 0.17 2.94 -3.51
CA ALA A 71 -0.01 2.53 -4.90
C ALA A 71 1.18 1.69 -5.41
N SER A 72 2.38 1.89 -4.89
CA SER A 72 3.56 1.10 -5.21
C SER A 72 3.67 -0.22 -4.44
N PHE A 73 2.57 -0.83 -3.97
CA PHE A 73 2.60 -2.05 -3.15
C PHE A 73 3.35 -3.22 -3.82
N ASP A 74 3.16 -3.43 -5.12
CA ASP A 74 3.74 -4.55 -5.88
C ASP A 74 5.13 -4.28 -6.46
N TRP A 75 5.84 -3.28 -5.94
CA TRP A 75 7.18 -2.89 -6.40
C TRP A 75 8.21 -4.04 -6.45
N LYS A 76 8.00 -5.10 -5.65
CA LYS A 76 8.83 -6.33 -5.66
C LYS A 76 8.86 -7.06 -7.01
N PHE A 77 7.92 -6.79 -7.92
CA PHE A 77 7.92 -7.34 -9.28
C PHE A 77 8.65 -6.45 -10.31
N LEU A 78 9.16 -5.27 -9.91
CA LEU A 78 9.93 -4.38 -10.79
C LEU A 78 11.30 -4.94 -11.17
N TYR A 79 11.79 -5.95 -10.44
CA TYR A 79 13.03 -6.66 -10.71
C TYR A 79 12.91 -8.10 -10.22
N PRO A 80 13.49 -9.10 -10.90
CA PRO A 80 13.54 -10.48 -10.40
C PRO A 80 14.55 -10.60 -9.25
N PHE A 81 14.18 -10.07 -8.08
CA PHE A 81 15.00 -10.10 -6.88
C PHE A 81 15.22 -11.52 -6.36
N GLY A 82 16.37 -11.76 -5.74
CA GLY A 82 16.65 -13.01 -5.02
C GLY A 82 16.16 -12.99 -3.57
N PRO A 83 16.29 -14.12 -2.87
CA PRO A 83 15.84 -14.29 -1.48
C PRO A 83 16.54 -13.34 -0.50
N GLU A 84 17.74 -12.86 -0.83
CA GLU A 84 18.51 -11.90 -0.03
C GLU A 84 17.78 -10.57 0.22
N MET A 85 16.78 -10.24 -0.61
CA MET A 85 16.00 -9.01 -0.50
C MET A 85 14.80 -9.12 0.44
N MET A 86 14.43 -10.33 0.91
CA MET A 86 13.28 -10.53 1.80
C MET A 86 13.32 -9.67 3.09
N PRO A 87 14.46 -9.46 3.77
CA PRO A 87 14.53 -8.56 4.93
C PRO A 87 14.14 -7.12 4.57
N ILE A 88 14.63 -6.61 3.44
CA ILE A 88 14.33 -5.25 2.96
C ILE A 88 12.84 -5.15 2.65
N PHE A 89 12.24 -6.17 2.04
CA PHE A 89 10.82 -6.18 1.74
C PHE A 89 9.96 -6.13 3.00
N GLN A 90 10.36 -6.83 4.07
CA GLN A 90 9.69 -6.72 5.37
C GLN A 90 9.80 -5.32 5.98
N TYR A 91 10.94 -4.63 5.87
CA TYR A 91 11.05 -3.25 6.34
C TYR A 91 10.18 -2.28 5.53
N VAL A 92 10.21 -2.38 4.20
CA VAL A 92 9.35 -1.56 3.33
C VAL A 92 7.87 -1.83 3.63
N ARG A 93 7.51 -3.07 3.98
CA ARG A 93 6.17 -3.44 4.40
C ARG A 93 5.72 -2.73 5.67
N VAL A 94 6.60 -2.56 6.66
CA VAL A 94 6.30 -1.75 7.86
C VAL A 94 5.99 -0.31 7.49
N VAL A 95 6.80 0.28 6.61
CA VAL A 95 6.58 1.64 6.09
C VAL A 95 5.25 1.73 5.34
N TRP A 96 4.91 0.70 4.57
CA TRP A 96 3.64 0.62 3.86
C TRP A 96 2.44 0.57 4.83
N TYR A 97 2.51 -0.25 5.89
CA TYR A 97 1.47 -0.27 6.93
C TYR A 97 1.38 1.07 7.70
N PHE A 98 2.49 1.77 7.88
CA PHE A 98 2.47 3.13 8.43
C PHE A 98 1.63 4.07 7.55
N PHE A 99 1.87 4.08 6.24
CA PHE A 99 1.08 4.90 5.32
C PHE A 99 -0.38 4.45 5.22
N LEU A 100 -0.64 3.16 5.41
CA LEU A 100 -1.98 2.59 5.45
C LEU A 100 -2.78 3.04 6.67
N ILE A 101 -2.18 3.06 7.85
CA ILE A 101 -2.83 3.59 9.06
C ILE A 101 -2.98 5.12 8.96
N LEU A 102 -1.95 5.80 8.46
CA LEU A 102 -2.00 7.25 8.23
C LEU A 102 -3.14 7.65 7.29
N SER A 103 -3.33 6.94 6.17
CA SER A 103 -4.43 7.23 5.24
C SER A 103 -5.80 7.03 5.86
N LEU A 104 -6.00 6.03 6.73
CA LEU A 104 -7.28 5.87 7.47
C LEU A 104 -7.59 7.10 8.30
N PHE A 105 -6.62 7.56 9.08
CA PHE A 105 -6.81 8.75 9.89
C PHE A 105 -7.04 9.99 9.04
N LEU A 106 -6.36 10.11 7.90
CA LEU A 106 -6.58 11.21 6.97
C LEU A 106 -7.99 11.18 6.40
N TYR A 107 -8.50 10.02 5.96
CA TYR A 107 -9.87 9.89 5.45
C TYR A 107 -10.94 10.31 6.46
N VAL A 108 -10.79 9.94 7.73
CA VAL A 108 -11.69 10.40 8.81
C VAL A 108 -11.53 11.91 9.05
N SER A 109 -10.30 12.40 8.97
CA SER A 109 -9.95 13.80 9.25
C SER A 109 -10.34 14.78 8.13
N VAL A 110 -10.83 14.30 6.99
CA VAL A 110 -11.42 15.12 5.92
C VAL A 110 -12.48 16.09 6.47
N CYS A 111 -13.26 15.64 7.44
CA CYS A 111 -14.29 16.44 8.11
C CYS A 111 -13.76 17.67 8.86
N ALA A 112 -12.45 17.75 9.15
CA ALA A 112 -11.83 18.95 9.74
C ALA A 112 -11.76 20.10 8.72
N PHE A 113 -11.65 19.78 7.43
CA PHE A 113 -11.57 20.74 6.34
C PHE A 113 -12.93 20.96 5.68
N TYR A 114 -13.75 19.90 5.57
CA TYR A 114 -15.10 19.93 5.03
C TYR A 114 -16.13 19.63 6.14
N PRO A 115 -16.61 20.64 6.87
CA PRO A 115 -17.39 20.43 8.08
C PRO A 115 -18.75 19.78 7.79
N VAL A 116 -19.06 18.73 8.53
CA VAL A 116 -20.38 18.08 8.58
C VAL A 116 -21.08 18.40 9.91
N ARG A 117 -22.42 18.40 9.92
CA ARG A 117 -23.24 18.84 11.07
C ARG A 117 -22.90 18.13 12.40
N PHE A 118 -22.47 16.87 12.35
CA PHE A 118 -22.14 16.07 13.54
C PHE A 118 -20.70 16.23 14.05
N LEU A 119 -19.74 16.55 13.17
CA LEU A 119 -18.29 16.60 13.49
C LEU A 119 -17.73 18.03 13.45
N GLY A 120 -18.56 19.04 13.70
CA GLY A 120 -18.16 20.46 13.65
C GLY A 120 -17.03 20.85 14.60
N PHE A 121 -16.77 20.06 15.66
CA PHE A 121 -15.66 20.31 16.57
C PHE A 121 -14.27 20.13 15.91
N MET A 122 -14.16 19.28 14.88
CA MET A 122 -12.88 19.07 14.18
C MET A 122 -12.48 20.27 13.32
N HIS A 123 -13.43 21.14 12.99
CA HIS A 123 -13.17 22.35 12.21
C HIS A 123 -12.47 23.46 13.01
N ARG A 124 -12.26 23.29 14.32
CA ARG A 124 -11.54 24.25 15.16
C ARG A 124 -10.12 24.47 14.63
N ALA A 125 -9.70 25.74 14.52
CA ALA A 125 -8.41 26.12 13.95
C ALA A 125 -7.20 25.42 14.63
N LYS A 126 -7.26 25.21 15.95
CA LYS A 126 -6.22 24.47 16.70
C LYS A 126 -6.09 23.01 16.24
N VAL A 127 -7.21 22.34 16.00
CA VAL A 127 -7.24 20.93 15.55
C VAL A 127 -6.71 20.85 14.12
N ARG A 128 -7.27 21.67 13.22
CA ARG A 128 -6.91 21.71 11.81
C ARG A 128 -5.42 21.95 11.57
N ASN A 129 -4.80 22.85 12.33
CA ASN A 129 -3.37 23.16 12.18
C ASN A 129 -2.44 22.06 12.73
N ASN A 130 -2.91 21.27 13.70
CA ASN A 130 -2.10 20.26 14.36
C ASN A 130 -2.24 18.85 13.75
N ILE A 131 -3.32 18.59 12.99
CA ILE A 131 -3.55 17.31 12.28
C ILE A 131 -2.33 16.87 11.47
N TYR A 132 -1.65 17.81 10.82
CA TYR A 132 -0.45 17.54 10.02
C TYR A 132 0.67 16.84 10.78
N TRP A 133 0.83 17.15 12.06
CA TRP A 133 1.88 16.54 12.89
C TRP A 133 1.37 15.39 13.75
N ILE A 134 0.13 15.50 14.24
CA ILE A 134 -0.45 14.50 15.15
C ILE A 134 -0.69 13.16 14.43
N LEU A 135 -1.23 13.18 13.19
CA LEU A 135 -1.60 11.93 12.53
C LEU A 135 -0.40 11.06 12.15
N PRO A 136 0.70 11.60 11.57
CA PRO A 136 1.90 10.81 11.35
C PRO A 136 2.47 10.24 12.65
N LEU A 137 2.54 11.03 13.72
CA LEU A 137 3.06 10.57 15.01
C LEU A 137 2.19 9.45 15.61
N LEU A 138 0.87 9.59 15.55
CA LEU A 138 -0.05 8.55 16.01
C LEU A 138 0.07 7.27 15.18
N SER A 139 0.21 7.39 13.86
CA SER A 139 0.37 6.25 12.97
C SER A 139 1.68 5.51 13.24
N LEU A 140 2.77 6.25 13.45
CA LEU A 140 4.06 5.69 13.83
C LEU A 140 3.95 4.95 15.16
N PHE A 141 3.33 5.58 16.17
CA PHE A 141 3.12 4.95 17.48
C PHE A 141 2.36 3.63 17.35
N ILE A 142 1.26 3.58 16.58
CA ILE A 142 0.46 2.36 16.42
C ILE A 142 1.26 1.27 15.70
N VAL A 143 1.95 1.58 14.61
CA VAL A 143 2.77 0.59 13.89
C VAL A 143 3.88 0.07 14.80
N SER A 144 4.60 0.94 15.49
CA SER A 144 5.64 0.54 16.43
C SER A 144 5.09 -0.34 17.55
N TRP A 145 3.94 0.03 18.12
CA TRP A 145 3.25 -0.76 19.13
C TRP A 145 2.89 -2.15 18.62
N MET A 146 2.33 -2.26 17.42
CA MET A 146 1.98 -3.54 16.81
C MET A 146 3.21 -4.43 16.60
N VAL A 147 4.32 -3.88 16.11
CA VAL A 147 5.56 -4.64 15.90
C VAL A 147 6.14 -5.12 17.24
N MET A 148 6.14 -4.28 18.26
CA MET A 148 6.66 -4.64 19.59
C MET A 148 5.79 -5.70 20.28
N TYR A 149 4.47 -5.55 20.23
CA TYR A 149 3.53 -6.45 20.92
C TYR A 149 3.47 -7.86 20.28
N ASN A 150 3.68 -7.95 18.96
CA ASN A 150 3.62 -9.22 18.23
C ASN A 150 5.00 -9.86 17.99
N ASN A 151 6.01 -9.57 18.82
CA ASN A 151 7.36 -10.16 18.74
C ASN A 151 8.05 -9.99 17.38
N GLY A 152 7.84 -8.86 16.69
CA GLY A 152 8.51 -8.50 15.45
C GLY A 152 7.59 -8.30 14.25
N ILE A 153 8.19 -7.97 13.11
CA ILE A 153 7.47 -7.57 11.89
C ILE A 153 6.60 -8.71 11.37
N ALA A 154 7.14 -9.93 11.34
CA ALA A 154 6.41 -11.09 10.84
C ALA A 154 5.24 -11.50 11.73
N GLY A 155 5.34 -11.34 13.05
CA GLY A 155 4.21 -11.58 13.94
C GLY A 155 3.11 -10.51 13.80
N ALA A 156 3.48 -9.25 13.54
CA ALA A 156 2.51 -8.17 13.36
C ALA A 156 1.79 -8.22 12.01
N PHE A 157 2.54 -8.47 10.93
CA PHE A 157 2.08 -8.28 9.56
C PHE A 157 2.16 -9.53 8.67
N GLY A 158 2.79 -10.61 9.14
CA GLY A 158 2.95 -11.88 8.42
C GLY A 158 4.34 -12.07 7.83
N GLY A 159 4.74 -13.33 7.68
CA GLY A 159 6.01 -13.72 7.07
C GLY A 159 6.07 -13.46 5.56
N MET A 160 7.19 -13.84 4.97
CA MET A 160 7.42 -13.81 3.53
C MET A 160 8.07 -15.10 3.09
N TYR A 161 7.71 -15.59 1.91
CA TYR A 161 8.35 -16.72 1.27
C TYR A 161 8.86 -16.31 -0.10
N TYR A 162 10.07 -16.72 -0.43
CA TYR A 162 10.58 -16.71 -1.78
C TYR A 162 10.37 -18.09 -2.38
N VAL A 163 9.70 -18.18 -3.51
CA VAL A 163 9.41 -19.45 -4.20
C VAL A 163 10.09 -19.44 -5.57
N LYS A 164 10.85 -20.47 -5.87
CA LYS A 164 11.57 -20.67 -7.12
C LYS A 164 11.09 -21.93 -7.83
N CYS A 165 10.68 -21.74 -9.07
CA CYS A 165 10.19 -22.78 -9.96
C CYS A 165 11.16 -22.94 -11.13
N LEU A 166 11.85 -24.08 -11.18
CA LEU A 166 12.89 -24.35 -12.17
C LEU A 166 12.36 -25.06 -13.41
N THR A 167 11.54 -26.09 -13.22
CA THR A 167 10.93 -26.88 -14.29
C THR A 167 9.55 -27.38 -13.85
N VAL A 168 8.71 -27.76 -14.83
CA VAL A 168 7.34 -28.26 -14.59
C VAL A 168 7.30 -29.53 -13.74
N SER A 169 8.36 -30.36 -13.78
CA SER A 169 8.42 -31.65 -13.08
C SER A 169 9.11 -31.58 -11.72
N GLN A 170 9.69 -30.44 -11.35
CA GLN A 170 10.41 -30.27 -10.10
C GLN A 170 9.53 -29.61 -9.04
N GLN A 171 9.63 -30.10 -7.79
CA GLN A 171 8.98 -29.47 -6.65
C GLN A 171 9.51 -28.04 -6.44
N PRO A 172 8.65 -27.07 -6.04
CA PRO A 172 9.07 -25.71 -5.77
C PRO A 172 10.11 -25.67 -4.67
N ILE A 173 11.17 -24.89 -4.90
CA ILE A 173 12.16 -24.57 -3.86
C ILE A 173 11.66 -23.30 -3.19
N TYR A 174 11.54 -23.31 -1.86
CA TYR A 174 11.12 -22.12 -1.11
C TYR A 174 12.08 -21.80 0.04
N GLU A 175 12.18 -20.51 0.33
CA GLU A 175 12.90 -19.95 1.47
C GLU A 175 11.96 -19.03 2.25
N SER A 176 11.94 -19.13 3.58
CA SER A 176 11.08 -18.33 4.45
C SER A 176 11.85 -17.22 5.16
N TYR A 177 11.18 -16.09 5.38
CA TYR A 177 11.68 -15.00 6.18
C TYR A 177 10.58 -14.42 7.10
N PRO A 178 10.73 -14.51 8.44
CA PRO A 178 11.82 -15.14 9.19
C PRO A 178 11.90 -16.65 8.91
N ILE A 179 13.07 -17.24 9.19
CA ILE A 179 13.29 -18.67 8.98
C ILE A 179 12.36 -19.45 9.91
N ILE A 180 11.47 -20.22 9.30
CA ILE A 180 10.54 -21.12 9.98
C ILE A 180 10.74 -22.51 9.39
N ASP A 181 10.96 -23.49 10.26
CA ASP A 181 11.03 -24.90 9.89
C ASP A 181 9.60 -25.43 9.70
N GLY A 182 9.18 -25.59 8.45
CA GLY A 182 7.85 -26.09 8.10
C GLY A 182 7.69 -26.29 6.61
N ILE A 183 6.79 -27.20 6.22
CA ILE A 183 6.44 -27.40 4.81
C ILE A 183 5.45 -26.31 4.42
N TYR A 184 5.86 -25.39 3.55
CA TYR A 184 4.96 -24.45 2.91
C TYR A 184 4.38 -25.09 1.64
N GLU A 185 3.08 -25.36 1.63
CA GLU A 185 2.40 -25.90 0.45
C GLU A 185 2.26 -24.80 -0.61
N THR A 186 3.04 -24.92 -1.69
CA THR A 186 2.98 -24.06 -2.86
C THR A 186 3.10 -24.88 -4.13
N SER A 187 2.65 -24.33 -5.25
CA SER A 187 2.71 -24.98 -6.56
C SER A 187 3.37 -24.06 -7.59
N CYS A 188 3.98 -24.70 -8.59
CA CYS A 188 4.47 -24.03 -9.79
C CYS A 188 3.43 -24.13 -10.90
N PHE A 189 3.48 -23.21 -11.86
CA PHE A 189 2.71 -23.33 -13.09
C PHE A 189 3.14 -24.58 -13.85
N ASN A 190 2.26 -25.19 -14.64
CA ASN A 190 2.54 -26.45 -15.34
C ASN A 190 3.00 -26.26 -16.80
N ILE A 191 3.48 -25.07 -17.14
CA ILE A 191 3.80 -24.66 -18.52
C ILE A 191 5.31 -24.50 -18.68
N PRO A 192 5.97 -25.29 -19.56
CA PRO A 192 7.43 -25.23 -19.75
C PRO A 192 7.94 -23.84 -20.12
N GLU A 193 7.20 -23.11 -20.95
CA GLU A 193 7.55 -21.78 -21.46
C GLU A 193 7.52 -20.69 -20.39
N TYR A 194 6.98 -20.98 -19.19
CA TYR A 194 6.99 -20.07 -18.05
C TYR A 194 8.23 -20.24 -17.17
N HIS A 195 8.99 -21.32 -17.36
CA HIS A 195 10.13 -21.66 -16.52
C HIS A 195 11.46 -21.15 -17.11
N PRO A 196 12.44 -20.82 -16.25
CA PRO A 196 12.34 -20.70 -14.80
C PRO A 196 11.69 -19.37 -14.39
N TYR A 197 11.10 -19.34 -13.20
CA TYR A 197 10.61 -18.12 -12.58
C TYR A 197 10.70 -18.18 -11.05
N ALA A 198 10.65 -17.02 -10.42
CA ALA A 198 10.58 -16.91 -8.98
C ALA A 198 9.64 -15.77 -8.57
N TYR A 199 9.04 -15.90 -7.40
CA TYR A 199 8.10 -14.91 -6.89
C TYR A 199 8.09 -14.88 -5.36
N PHE A 200 7.56 -13.79 -4.81
CA PHE A 200 7.47 -13.56 -3.38
C PHE A 200 6.03 -13.65 -2.91
N ILE A 201 5.77 -14.52 -1.95
CA ILE A 201 4.50 -14.63 -1.25
C ILE A 201 4.61 -13.84 0.05
N ALA A 202 3.72 -12.86 0.23
CA ALA A 202 3.61 -12.11 1.47
C ALA A 202 2.39 -12.62 2.25
N GLU A 203 2.61 -13.33 3.34
CA GLU A 203 1.52 -13.72 4.23
C GLU A 203 0.97 -12.49 4.93
N SER A 204 -0.32 -12.45 5.22
CA SER A 204 -0.93 -11.35 5.97
C SER A 204 -1.64 -11.89 7.20
N THR A 205 -1.41 -11.25 8.35
CA THR A 205 -2.19 -11.55 9.57
C THR A 205 -3.66 -11.17 9.37
N PRO A 206 -4.61 -11.76 10.12
CA PRO A 206 -6.02 -11.38 10.03
C PRO A 206 -6.25 -9.88 10.25
N LEU A 207 -5.48 -9.28 11.18
CA LEU A 207 -5.51 -7.85 11.43
C LEU A 207 -4.94 -7.07 10.24
N GLY A 208 -3.84 -7.51 9.64
CA GLY A 208 -3.29 -6.93 8.42
C GLY A 208 -4.30 -6.93 7.27
N VAL A 209 -5.04 -8.03 7.08
CA VAL A 209 -6.11 -8.14 6.08
C VAL A 209 -7.24 -7.15 6.38
N LEU A 210 -7.69 -7.07 7.63
CA LEU A 210 -8.74 -6.14 8.05
C LEU A 210 -8.34 -4.67 7.81
N LEU A 211 -7.08 -4.31 8.09
CA LEU A 211 -6.55 -2.97 7.83
C LEU A 211 -6.59 -2.63 6.33
N VAL A 212 -6.24 -3.56 5.44
CA VAL A 212 -6.33 -3.36 3.99
C VAL A 212 -7.77 -3.13 3.55
N TRP A 213 -8.70 -3.98 3.98
CA TRP A 213 -10.13 -3.82 3.64
C TRP A 213 -10.73 -2.53 4.19
N SER A 214 -10.29 -2.10 5.39
CA SER A 214 -10.76 -0.85 5.98
C SER A 214 -10.43 0.37 5.11
N GLN A 215 -9.36 0.35 4.29
CA GLN A 215 -9.05 1.46 3.38
C GLN A 215 -10.21 1.79 2.45
N VAL A 216 -10.79 0.75 1.84
CA VAL A 216 -11.89 0.90 0.88
C VAL A 216 -13.11 1.45 1.59
N ILE A 217 -13.45 0.91 2.76
CA ILE A 217 -14.63 1.35 3.52
C ILE A 217 -14.48 2.81 3.94
N PHE A 218 -13.32 3.19 4.49
CA PHE A 218 -13.08 4.55 4.98
C PHE A 218 -12.97 5.56 3.85
N SER A 219 -12.46 5.19 2.68
CA SER A 219 -12.46 6.08 1.51
C SER A 219 -13.89 6.39 1.05
N PHE A 220 -14.79 5.39 0.99
CA PHE A 220 -16.21 5.62 0.70
C PHE A 220 -16.89 6.50 1.75
N ILE A 221 -16.61 6.27 3.05
CA ILE A 221 -17.13 7.12 4.12
C ILE A 221 -16.66 8.57 3.94
N SER A 222 -15.39 8.78 3.60
CA SER A 222 -14.84 10.12 3.37
C SER A 222 -15.54 10.85 2.21
N LEU A 223 -15.87 10.14 1.13
CA LEU A 223 -16.63 10.69 0.00
C LEU A 223 -18.04 11.10 0.41
N ILE A 224 -18.72 10.30 1.25
CA ILE A 224 -20.04 10.64 1.79
C ILE A 224 -19.95 11.92 2.63
N PHE A 225 -18.91 12.06 3.46
CA PHE A 225 -18.70 13.26 4.25
C PHE A 225 -18.43 14.50 3.39
N MET A 226 -17.57 14.39 2.37
CA MET A 226 -17.33 15.47 1.42
C MET A 226 -18.62 15.90 0.72
N ARG A 227 -19.41 14.94 0.23
CA ARG A 227 -20.70 15.22 -0.44
C ARG A 227 -21.70 15.88 0.51
N SER A 228 -21.76 15.46 1.77
CA SER A 228 -22.64 16.08 2.77
C SER A 228 -22.20 17.51 3.09
N ALA A 229 -20.89 17.75 3.23
CA ALA A 229 -20.36 19.08 3.49
C ALA A 229 -20.63 20.04 2.32
N GLN A 230 -20.49 19.55 1.08
CA GLN A 230 -20.80 20.33 -0.12
C GLN A 230 -22.27 20.79 -0.16
N LYS A 231 -23.23 19.90 0.11
CA LYS A 231 -24.65 20.26 0.18
C LYS A 231 -24.95 21.33 1.23
N ILE A 232 -24.29 21.26 2.39
CA ILE A 232 -24.44 22.26 3.45
C ILE A 232 -23.94 23.62 2.96
N LEU A 233 -22.77 23.65 2.32
CA LEU A 233 -22.20 24.89 1.76
C LEU A 233 -23.12 25.50 0.69
N GLU A 234 -23.62 24.71 -0.26
CA GLU A 234 -24.56 25.16 -1.30
C GLU A 234 -25.84 25.74 -0.67
N SER A 235 -26.42 25.07 0.32
CA SER A 235 -27.62 25.56 1.02
C SER A 235 -27.38 26.83 1.86
N SER A 236 -26.15 27.05 2.34
CA SER A 236 -25.81 28.25 3.08
C SER A 236 -25.65 29.46 2.17
N VAL A 237 -25.16 29.25 0.94
CA VAL A 237 -25.02 30.29 -0.09
C VAL A 237 -26.37 30.69 -0.68
N SER A 238 -27.33 29.76 -0.81
CA SER A 238 -28.68 30.08 -1.29
C SER A 238 -29.54 30.86 -0.30
N ASN A 239 -29.11 30.96 0.96
CA ASN A 239 -29.82 31.67 2.04
C ASN A 239 -29.20 33.04 2.36
N LEU A 240 -28.23 33.50 1.56
CA LEU A 240 -27.59 34.82 1.58
C LEU A 240 -28.06 35.64 0.38
#